data_AF-A0A3R7WJM8-F1
#
_entry.id   AF-A0A3R7WJM8-F1
#
_cell.length_a   1.000
_cell.length_b   1.000
_cell.length_c   1.000
_cell.angle_alpha   90.00
_cell.angle_beta   90.00
_cell.angle_gamma   90.00
#
_symmetry.space_group_name_H-M   'P 1'
#
loop_
_entity.id
_entity.type
_entity.pdbx_description
1 polymer ?
#
loop_
_entity_poly.entity_id
_entity_poly.type
_entity_poly.pdbx_seq_one_letter_code
_entity_poly.pdbx_strand_id
1 'polypeptide(L)'
;WRQDFGAAATAQGLLPPAVESQSPLEAETDALQRFFDNKVAIEIARRTNPNATFDNDHPFALMTDAEFKNHVGLSFEEGYSAFRSLRTADLDVFAPRATSMDWTTSNCVNPVRNQGKCAGCWLFSAVGTAESAHCLATGELIDLSEQQVTSCSTNGGGQGCQGGWPHAALDYLSSGGGCLEQDYPYTSGSSGQSGTCQNSCSKKKLSFGATVRVSGEAALVTALNTQPVSVLVEGGNSVWRNYRGGVITQCPGARSDHAVVAVGYDSSSYKIRNSWGASWGEAGYVRLQRGGGGKGTCNVVEGVSFPIISAPKPTVSVEMLLH
;
A
#
# COMPACT_ATOMS: atom_id res chain seq x y z
N TRP A 1 13.48 20.64 10.10
CA TRP A 1 12.56 20.37 8.96
C TRP A 1 13.04 20.92 7.63
N ARG A 2 13.08 22.24 7.37
CA ARG A 2 13.52 22.74 6.04
C ARG A 2 14.92 22.26 5.65
N GLN A 3 15.84 22.29 6.62
CA GLN A 3 17.20 21.77 6.45
C GLN A 3 17.22 20.27 6.13
N ASP A 4 16.41 19.47 6.82
CA ASP A 4 16.52 18.01 6.79
C ASP A 4 15.62 17.35 5.73
N PHE A 5 14.44 17.92 5.50
CA PHE A 5 13.37 17.34 4.66
C PHE A 5 12.92 18.25 3.52
N GLY A 6 13.30 19.54 3.53
CA GLY A 6 12.86 20.50 2.52
C GLY A 6 13.25 20.09 1.10
N ALA A 7 14.50 19.66 0.89
CA ALA A 7 14.98 19.22 -0.41
C ALA A 7 14.24 17.96 -0.93
N ALA A 8 14.00 16.99 -0.04
CA ALA A 8 13.24 15.78 -0.38
C ALA A 8 11.77 16.10 -0.71
N ALA A 9 11.14 16.98 0.07
CA ALA A 9 9.78 17.44 -0.20
C ALA A 9 9.69 18.17 -1.55
N THR A 10 10.66 19.04 -1.89
CA THR A 10 10.72 19.70 -3.20
C THR A 10 10.87 18.69 -4.34
N ALA A 11 11.82 17.76 -4.23
CA ALA A 11 12.08 16.76 -5.27
C ALA A 11 10.85 15.88 -5.55
N GLN A 12 10.10 15.56 -4.49
CA GLN A 12 8.87 14.77 -4.57
C GLN A 12 7.62 15.61 -4.87
N GLY A 13 7.73 16.95 -4.97
CA GLY A 13 6.60 17.86 -5.18
C GLY A 13 5.56 17.81 -4.05
N LEU A 14 6.02 17.63 -2.81
CA LEU A 14 5.21 17.53 -1.60
C LEU A 14 5.06 18.87 -0.86
N LEU A 15 5.73 19.92 -1.34
CA LEU A 15 5.54 21.26 -0.80
C LEU A 15 4.14 21.79 -1.13
N PRO A 16 3.55 22.62 -0.26
CA PRO A 16 2.32 23.32 -0.56
C PRO A 16 2.39 24.03 -1.91
N PRO A 17 1.30 24.04 -2.71
CA PRO A 17 1.28 24.76 -3.97
C PRO A 17 1.52 26.26 -3.71
N ALA A 18 2.40 26.86 -4.51
CA ALA A 18 2.64 28.30 -4.44
C ALA A 18 1.39 29.05 -4.91
N VAL A 19 0.90 29.98 -4.10
CA VAL A 19 -0.22 30.86 -4.48
C VAL A 19 0.37 32.12 -5.12
N GLU A 20 0.07 32.37 -6.39
CA GLU A 20 0.71 33.43 -7.21
C GLU A 20 0.60 34.85 -6.60
N SER A 21 -0.38 35.10 -5.74
CA SER A 21 -0.60 36.39 -5.08
C SER A 21 0.00 36.50 -3.67
N GLN A 22 0.67 35.46 -3.16
CA GLN A 22 1.14 35.40 -1.78
C GLN A 22 2.52 36.06 -1.63
N SER A 23 2.62 37.02 -0.73
CA SER A 23 3.91 37.63 -0.36
C SER A 23 4.82 36.62 0.36
N PRO A 24 6.16 36.83 0.40
CA PRO A 24 7.06 35.96 1.13
C PRO A 24 6.72 35.79 2.62
N LEU A 25 6.22 36.86 3.25
CA LEU A 25 5.80 36.81 4.66
C LEU A 25 4.53 35.98 4.86
N GLU A 26 3.57 36.09 3.94
CA GLU A 26 2.35 35.27 3.98
C GLU A 26 2.68 33.79 3.73
N ALA A 27 3.59 33.48 2.80
CA ALA A 27 4.03 32.11 2.54
C ALA A 27 4.77 31.50 3.74
N GLU A 28 5.59 32.30 4.44
CA GLU A 28 6.23 31.87 5.69
C GLU A 28 5.20 31.61 6.79
N THR A 29 4.22 32.51 6.93
CA THR A 29 3.16 32.40 7.93
C THR A 29 2.29 31.16 7.70
N ASP A 30 1.92 30.90 6.44
CA ASP A 30 1.19 29.70 6.04
C ASP A 30 1.99 28.41 6.33
N ALA A 31 3.29 28.37 5.98
CA ALA A 31 4.14 27.23 6.29
C ALA A 31 4.26 26.96 7.80
N LEU A 32 4.38 28.02 8.62
CA LEU A 32 4.42 27.90 10.08
C LEU A 32 3.08 27.41 10.65
N GLN A 33 1.95 27.90 10.13
CA GLN A 33 0.62 27.46 10.54
C GLN A 33 0.40 25.97 10.22
N ARG A 34 0.73 25.55 8.99
CA ARG A 34 0.66 24.13 8.57
C ARG A 34 1.48 23.22 9.47
N PHE A 35 2.70 23.65 9.81
CA PHE A 35 3.57 22.88 10.69
C PHE A 35 3.03 22.81 12.13
N PHE A 36 2.45 23.91 12.63
CA PHE A 36 1.77 23.94 13.93
C PHE A 36 0.56 22.99 13.95
N ASP A 37 -0.30 23.05 12.94
CA ASP A 37 -1.48 22.19 12.82
C ASP A 37 -1.08 20.71 12.75
N ASN A 38 0.00 20.40 12.03
CA ASN A 38 0.52 19.03 11.99
C ASN A 38 1.00 18.55 13.37
N LYS A 39 1.63 19.41 14.18
CA LYS A 39 2.01 19.07 15.56
C LYS A 39 0.80 18.82 16.45
N VAL A 40 -0.29 19.57 16.28
CA VAL A 40 -1.55 19.30 16.97
C VAL A 40 -2.11 17.94 16.56
N ALA A 41 -2.12 17.62 15.27
CA ALA A 41 -2.57 16.33 14.77
C ALA A 41 -1.73 15.15 15.29
N ILE A 42 -0.40 15.32 15.39
CA ILE A 42 0.52 14.35 16.00
C ILE A 42 0.16 14.09 17.46
N GLU A 43 -0.12 15.13 18.23
CA GLU A 43 -0.51 14.98 19.64
C GLU A 43 -1.85 14.25 19.80
N ILE A 44 -2.81 14.51 18.91
CA ILE A 44 -4.07 13.75 18.86
C ILE A 44 -3.79 12.28 18.54
N ALA A 45 -2.97 11.99 17.52
CA ALA A 45 -2.62 10.63 17.12
C ALA A 45 -1.93 9.86 18.26
N ARG A 46 -1.01 10.49 19.00
CA ARG A 46 -0.35 9.89 20.17
C ARG A 46 -1.33 9.50 21.28
N ARG A 47 -2.35 10.35 21.54
CA ARG A 47 -3.36 10.07 22.56
C ARG A 47 -4.29 8.92 22.18
N THR A 48 -4.65 8.82 20.90
CA THR A 48 -5.56 7.78 20.41
C THR A 48 -4.87 6.47 20.05
N ASN A 49 -3.54 6.48 19.89
CA ASN A 49 -2.71 5.33 19.56
C ASN A 49 -1.48 5.26 20.48
N PRO A 50 -1.66 4.93 21.78
CA PRO A 50 -0.58 4.99 22.77
C PRO A 50 0.57 3.98 22.51
N ASN A 51 0.33 2.97 21.67
CA ASN A 51 1.32 1.97 21.28
C ASN A 51 2.04 2.31 19.97
N ALA A 52 1.79 3.49 19.39
CA ALA A 52 2.45 3.99 18.18
C ALA A 52 3.16 5.32 18.44
N THR A 53 4.20 5.56 17.65
CA THR A 53 4.96 6.80 17.64
C THR A 53 4.67 7.58 16.37
N PHE A 54 4.53 8.89 16.54
CA PHE A 54 4.26 9.83 15.46
C PHE A 54 5.20 11.02 15.57
N ASP A 55 5.70 11.49 14.43
CA ASP A 55 6.58 12.64 14.34
C ASP A 55 6.30 13.46 13.08
N ASN A 56 7.04 14.56 12.93
CA ASN A 56 6.99 15.44 11.77
C ASN A 56 8.31 15.34 10.96
N ASP A 57 9.09 14.28 11.15
CA ASP A 57 10.42 14.10 10.58
C ASP A 57 10.32 13.34 9.25
N HIS A 58 9.49 13.89 8.37
CA HIS A 58 9.19 13.35 7.05
C HIS A 58 8.79 14.46 6.06
N PRO A 59 8.87 14.20 4.75
CA PRO A 59 8.55 15.19 3.71
C PRO A 59 7.09 15.69 3.67
N PHE A 60 6.13 14.92 4.19
CA PHE A 60 4.71 15.30 4.20
C PHE A 60 4.31 16.33 5.26
N ALA A 61 5.22 16.77 6.14
CA ALA A 61 4.85 17.51 7.36
C ALA A 61 4.22 18.90 7.15
N LEU A 62 4.32 19.48 5.93
CA LEU A 62 3.69 20.75 5.57
C LEU A 62 2.38 20.59 4.79
N MET A 63 1.98 19.35 4.46
CA MET A 63 0.68 19.12 3.83
C MET A 63 -0.43 19.31 4.85
N THR A 64 -1.49 20.01 4.44
CA THR A 64 -2.79 19.95 5.11
C THR A 64 -3.37 18.53 5.01
N ASP A 65 -4.39 18.23 5.82
CA ASP A 65 -5.08 16.94 5.75
C ASP A 65 -5.75 16.73 4.38
N ALA A 66 -6.28 17.80 3.77
CA ALA A 66 -6.88 17.74 2.45
C ALA A 66 -5.86 17.45 1.34
N GLU A 67 -4.71 18.14 1.36
CA GLU A 67 -3.63 17.90 0.38
C GLU A 67 -3.04 16.49 0.54
N PHE A 68 -2.81 16.03 1.77
CA PHE A 68 -2.31 14.68 2.01
C PHE A 68 -3.31 13.63 1.54
N LYS A 69 -4.60 13.81 1.83
CA LYS A 69 -5.67 12.93 1.34
C LYS A 69 -5.72 12.90 -0.19
N ASN A 70 -5.54 14.05 -0.84
CA ASN A 70 -5.46 14.13 -2.29
C ASN A 70 -4.18 13.45 -2.85
N HIS A 71 -3.06 13.56 -2.14
CA HIS A 71 -1.80 12.91 -2.50
C HIS A 71 -1.88 11.39 -2.43
N VAL A 72 -2.49 10.84 -1.36
CA VAL A 72 -2.80 9.40 -1.28
C VAL A 72 -3.71 9.00 -2.45
N GLY A 73 -4.66 9.89 -2.79
CA GLY A 73 -5.59 9.74 -3.90
C GLY A 73 -6.74 8.80 -3.55
N LEU A 74 -7.91 9.03 -4.14
CA LEU A 74 -8.99 8.06 -4.07
C LEU A 74 -8.65 6.91 -5.02
N SER A 75 -8.04 5.87 -4.48
CA SER A 75 -7.66 4.71 -5.28
C SER A 75 -8.84 4.13 -6.06
N PHE A 76 -10.08 4.24 -5.57
CA PHE A 76 -11.23 3.59 -6.19
C PHE A 76 -12.46 4.51 -6.20
N GLU A 77 -12.57 5.37 -7.22
CA GLU A 77 -13.62 6.41 -7.32
C GLU A 77 -15.04 5.87 -7.49
N GLU A 78 -15.24 4.73 -8.16
CA GLU A 78 -16.57 4.22 -8.48
C GLU A 78 -16.88 2.90 -7.77
N GLY A 79 -17.58 3.00 -6.64
CA GLY A 79 -18.41 1.95 -6.05
C GLY A 79 -17.71 0.64 -5.70
N TYR A 80 -17.83 0.21 -4.43
CA TYR A 80 -17.46 -1.15 -4.01
C TYR A 80 -18.18 -2.29 -4.77
N SER A 81 -19.08 -2.00 -5.71
CA SER A 81 -19.79 -2.98 -6.54
C SER A 81 -18.84 -3.85 -7.35
N ALA A 82 -17.84 -3.27 -8.02
CA ALA A 82 -16.85 -4.02 -8.79
C ALA A 82 -16.00 -4.94 -7.90
N PHE A 83 -15.58 -4.45 -6.73
CA PHE A 83 -14.92 -5.30 -5.74
C PHE A 83 -15.85 -6.41 -5.23
N ARG A 84 -17.11 -6.12 -4.94
CA ARG A 84 -18.08 -7.10 -4.40
C ARG A 84 -18.46 -8.18 -5.41
N SER A 85 -18.35 -7.92 -6.71
CA SER A 85 -18.61 -8.91 -7.75
C SER A 85 -17.48 -9.93 -7.93
N LEU A 86 -16.29 -9.69 -7.36
CA LEU A 86 -15.23 -10.69 -7.32
C LEU A 86 -15.71 -11.96 -6.62
N ARG A 87 -15.22 -13.10 -7.12
CA ARG A 87 -15.40 -14.41 -6.49
C ARG A 87 -14.85 -14.38 -5.07
N THR A 88 -15.67 -14.78 -4.10
CA THR A 88 -15.22 -15.02 -2.73
C THR A 88 -14.40 -16.31 -2.68
N ALA A 89 -13.22 -16.27 -2.06
CA ALA A 89 -12.45 -17.49 -1.80
C ALA A 89 -13.14 -18.32 -0.71
N ASP A 90 -13.23 -19.63 -0.92
CA ASP A 90 -13.65 -20.57 0.11
C ASP A 90 -12.41 -20.99 0.90
N LEU A 91 -12.14 -20.29 2.00
CA LEU A 91 -11.01 -20.56 2.88
C LEU A 91 -11.46 -21.38 4.08
N ASP A 92 -10.73 -22.46 4.40
CA ASP A 92 -10.90 -23.14 5.68
C ASP A 92 -10.30 -22.27 6.79
N VAL A 93 -11.15 -21.43 7.39
CA VAL A 93 -10.78 -20.54 8.50
C VAL A 93 -10.54 -21.28 9.82
N PHE A 94 -10.81 -22.58 9.88
CA PHE A 94 -10.55 -23.46 11.02
C PHE A 94 -9.29 -24.30 10.86
N ALA A 95 -8.68 -24.31 9.66
CA ALA A 95 -7.42 -24.97 9.43
C ALA A 95 -6.34 -24.48 10.43
N PRO A 96 -5.41 -25.35 10.86
CA PRO A 96 -4.26 -24.95 11.64
C PRO A 96 -3.49 -23.82 10.94
N ARG A 97 -3.09 -22.81 11.71
CA ARG A 97 -2.39 -21.61 11.24
C ARG A 97 -1.18 -21.36 12.13
N ALA A 98 -0.15 -20.75 11.56
CA ALA A 98 1.01 -20.30 12.32
C ALA A 98 0.60 -19.24 13.35
N THR A 99 1.30 -19.19 14.47
CA THR A 99 1.10 -18.17 15.52
C THR A 99 1.46 -16.77 15.03
N SER A 100 2.45 -16.68 14.14
CA SER A 100 2.84 -15.50 13.39
C SER A 100 3.31 -15.88 11.99
N MET A 101 3.26 -14.92 11.07
CA MET A 101 3.78 -15.02 9.72
C MET A 101 4.44 -13.69 9.34
N ASP A 102 5.63 -13.71 8.75
CA ASP A 102 6.26 -12.52 8.18
C ASP A 102 6.91 -12.87 6.84
N TRP A 103 6.22 -12.57 5.74
CA TRP A 103 6.74 -12.85 4.40
C TRP A 103 7.98 -12.04 4.05
N THR A 104 8.29 -10.97 4.77
CA THR A 104 9.51 -10.19 4.54
C THR A 104 10.78 -10.93 4.95
N THR A 105 10.67 -12.03 5.72
CA THR A 105 11.79 -12.93 6.01
C THR A 105 11.96 -14.01 4.94
N SER A 106 11.08 -14.07 3.94
CA SER A 106 11.19 -14.97 2.80
C SER A 106 11.93 -14.30 1.64
N ASN A 107 12.26 -15.09 0.62
CA ASN A 107 12.78 -14.60 -0.66
C ASN A 107 11.69 -14.14 -1.65
N CYS A 108 10.43 -14.03 -1.22
CA CYS A 108 9.30 -13.72 -2.10
C CYS A 108 8.67 -12.34 -1.86
N VAL A 109 9.42 -11.38 -1.32
CA VAL A 109 8.98 -9.99 -1.16
C VAL A 109 10.08 -9.03 -1.64
N ASN A 110 9.78 -8.26 -2.69
CA ASN A 110 10.69 -7.21 -3.17
C ASN A 110 10.86 -6.05 -2.17
N PRO A 111 11.96 -5.26 -2.27
CA PRO A 111 12.16 -4.04 -1.48
C PRO A 111 11.01 -3.03 -1.61
N VAL A 112 10.79 -2.21 -0.58
CA VAL A 112 9.75 -1.17 -0.59
C VAL A 112 9.95 -0.18 -1.73
N ARG A 113 8.87 0.09 -2.47
CA ARG A 113 8.82 1.04 -3.61
C ARG A 113 8.25 2.40 -3.17
N ASN A 114 8.31 3.38 -4.07
CA ASN A 114 7.78 4.71 -3.85
C ASN A 114 6.90 5.16 -5.02
N GLN A 115 5.60 5.37 -4.77
CA GLN A 115 4.61 5.82 -5.77
C GLN A 115 4.80 7.29 -6.19
N GLY A 116 5.54 8.08 -5.40
CA GLY A 116 5.76 9.50 -5.67
C GLY A 116 4.44 10.28 -5.86
N LYS A 117 4.39 11.14 -6.87
CA LYS A 117 3.26 12.05 -7.16
C LYS A 117 2.04 11.36 -7.77
N CYS A 118 2.13 10.09 -8.11
CA CYS A 118 1.05 9.33 -8.72
C CYS A 118 0.15 8.75 -7.63
N ALA A 119 -1.19 8.79 -7.78
CA ALA A 119 -2.11 8.03 -6.94
C ALA A 119 -2.08 6.52 -7.31
N GLY A 120 -0.89 5.91 -7.21
CA GLY A 120 -0.58 4.58 -7.71
C GLY A 120 -0.62 3.47 -6.67
N CYS A 121 -1.05 3.73 -5.45
CA CYS A 121 -1.07 2.70 -4.40
C CYS A 121 -1.83 1.44 -4.81
N TRP A 122 -2.89 1.56 -5.62
CA TRP A 122 -3.62 0.43 -6.19
C TRP A 122 -2.75 -0.50 -7.03
N LEU A 123 -1.89 0.06 -7.89
CA LEU A 123 -1.00 -0.70 -8.76
C LEU A 123 0.21 -1.22 -8.00
N PHE A 124 0.73 -0.49 -7.01
CA PHE A 124 1.82 -1.00 -6.15
C PHE A 124 1.32 -2.16 -5.27
N SER A 125 0.09 -2.08 -4.78
CA SER A 125 -0.53 -3.16 -4.04
C SER A 125 -0.73 -4.41 -4.89
N ALA A 126 -1.24 -4.23 -6.13
CA ALA A 126 -1.43 -5.32 -7.07
C ALA A 126 -0.09 -5.95 -7.52
N VAL A 127 0.88 -5.13 -7.91
CA VAL A 127 2.20 -5.58 -8.38
C VAL A 127 2.93 -6.32 -7.26
N GLY A 128 3.03 -5.75 -6.06
CA GLY A 128 3.68 -6.43 -4.93
C GLY A 128 3.01 -7.77 -4.55
N THR A 129 1.68 -7.85 -4.67
CA THR A 129 0.93 -9.10 -4.47
C THR A 129 1.21 -10.11 -5.59
N ALA A 130 1.26 -9.68 -6.85
CA ALA A 130 1.53 -10.52 -8.02
C ALA A 130 2.95 -11.09 -8.02
N GLU A 131 3.96 -10.29 -7.69
CA GLU A 131 5.35 -10.71 -7.55
C GLU A 131 5.50 -11.80 -6.50
N SER A 132 4.89 -11.58 -5.33
CA SER A 132 4.93 -12.55 -4.23
C SER A 132 4.24 -13.85 -4.63
N ALA A 133 3.04 -13.77 -5.23
CA ALA A 133 2.31 -14.94 -5.69
C ALA A 133 3.07 -15.73 -6.77
N HIS A 134 3.69 -15.04 -7.73
CA HIS A 134 4.53 -15.67 -8.74
C HIS A 134 5.71 -16.40 -8.09
N CYS A 135 6.45 -15.72 -7.20
CA CYS A 135 7.60 -16.30 -6.51
C CYS A 135 7.21 -17.55 -5.69
N LEU A 136 6.09 -17.52 -4.97
CA LEU A 136 5.62 -18.67 -4.17
C LEU A 136 5.24 -19.87 -5.04
N ALA A 137 4.77 -19.64 -6.27
CA ALA A 137 4.44 -20.71 -7.21
C ALA A 137 5.68 -21.26 -7.95
N THR A 138 6.65 -20.41 -8.28
CA THR A 138 7.77 -20.78 -9.17
C THR A 138 9.09 -20.99 -8.44
N GLY A 139 9.35 -20.20 -7.39
CA GLY A 139 10.65 -19.98 -6.75
C GLY A 139 11.44 -18.79 -7.33
N GLU A 140 10.91 -18.08 -8.33
CA GLU A 140 11.56 -16.95 -9.00
C GLU A 140 10.98 -15.63 -8.46
N LEU A 141 11.77 -14.85 -7.73
CA LEU A 141 11.41 -13.47 -7.43
C LEU A 141 11.70 -12.60 -8.65
N ILE A 142 10.67 -11.95 -9.17
CA ILE A 142 10.74 -11.01 -10.29
C ILE A 142 10.42 -9.60 -9.81
N ASP A 143 11.01 -8.61 -10.45
CA ASP A 143 10.77 -7.19 -10.21
C ASP A 143 9.92 -6.63 -11.37
N LEU A 144 8.62 -6.49 -11.15
CA LEU A 144 7.64 -6.14 -12.17
C LEU A 144 7.51 -4.62 -12.33
N SER A 145 7.23 -4.20 -13.56
CA SER A 145 7.04 -2.79 -13.88
C SER A 145 5.70 -2.26 -13.38
N GLU A 146 5.75 -1.35 -12.41
CA GLU A 146 4.58 -0.54 -12.05
C GLU A 146 4.18 0.42 -13.18
N GLN A 147 5.13 0.85 -14.02
CA GLN A 147 4.84 1.75 -15.15
C GLN A 147 3.93 1.11 -16.17
N GLN A 148 4.16 -0.16 -16.52
CA GLN A 148 3.28 -0.88 -17.45
C GLN A 148 1.85 -0.91 -16.92
N VAL A 149 1.65 -1.24 -15.64
CA VAL A 149 0.31 -1.25 -15.04
C VAL A 149 -0.28 0.15 -15.07
N THR A 150 0.52 1.17 -14.72
CA THR A 150 0.10 2.58 -14.73
C THR A 150 -0.40 3.03 -16.10
N SER A 151 0.33 2.72 -17.15
CA SER A 151 0.06 3.22 -18.50
C SER A 151 -0.92 2.35 -19.29
N CYS A 152 -1.01 1.03 -19.00
CA CYS A 152 -1.70 0.06 -19.85
C CYS A 152 -2.90 -0.65 -19.21
N SER A 153 -3.02 -0.68 -17.88
CA SER A 153 -4.12 -1.39 -17.20
C SER A 153 -5.39 -0.53 -17.13
N THR A 154 -6.04 -0.29 -18.26
CA THR A 154 -7.25 0.55 -18.35
C THR A 154 -8.56 -0.19 -18.13
N ASN A 155 -8.56 -1.52 -18.28
CA ASN A 155 -9.74 -2.35 -18.05
C ASN A 155 -10.06 -2.45 -16.54
N GLY A 156 -11.34 -2.55 -16.18
CA GLY A 156 -11.76 -2.68 -14.78
C GLY A 156 -11.62 -1.39 -13.95
N GLY A 157 -11.53 -0.24 -14.60
CA GLY A 157 -11.54 1.07 -13.95
C GLY A 157 -10.15 1.61 -13.55
N GLY A 158 -9.07 1.08 -14.12
CA GLY A 158 -7.74 1.67 -13.94
C GLY A 158 -7.59 2.98 -14.71
N GLN A 159 -7.24 4.05 -14.00
CA GLN A 159 -7.06 5.40 -14.53
C GLN A 159 -5.62 5.92 -14.31
N GLY A 160 -4.66 5.00 -14.22
CA GLY A 160 -3.24 5.29 -13.98
C GLY A 160 -3.04 6.06 -12.68
N CYS A 161 -2.55 7.31 -12.77
CA CYS A 161 -2.31 8.17 -11.62
C CYS A 161 -3.55 8.84 -11.02
N GLN A 162 -4.74 8.53 -11.52
CA GLN A 162 -6.02 8.97 -10.93
C GLN A 162 -6.69 7.87 -10.08
N GLY A 163 -6.01 6.73 -9.91
CA GLY A 163 -6.53 5.58 -9.16
C GLY A 163 -6.86 4.39 -10.06
N GLY A 164 -7.32 3.32 -9.44
CA GLY A 164 -7.75 2.07 -10.04
C GLY A 164 -7.90 0.97 -8.98
N TRP A 165 -8.41 -0.19 -9.36
CA TRP A 165 -8.65 -1.28 -8.42
C TRP A 165 -7.51 -2.32 -8.41
N PRO A 166 -6.97 -2.73 -7.25
CA PRO A 166 -5.88 -3.71 -7.18
C PRO A 166 -6.23 -5.04 -7.83
N HIS A 167 -7.48 -5.49 -7.68
CA HIS A 167 -7.95 -6.72 -8.30
C HIS A 167 -7.95 -6.65 -9.84
N ALA A 168 -8.31 -5.50 -10.41
CA ALA A 168 -8.30 -5.31 -11.86
C ALA A 168 -6.86 -5.32 -12.41
N ALA A 169 -5.91 -4.72 -11.67
CA ALA A 169 -4.49 -4.84 -12.01
C ALA A 169 -3.96 -6.28 -11.89
N LEU A 170 -4.40 -7.03 -10.86
CA LEU A 170 -4.06 -8.46 -10.73
C LEU A 170 -4.59 -9.28 -11.91
N ASP A 171 -5.83 -9.04 -12.35
CA ASP A 171 -6.42 -9.72 -13.51
C ASP A 171 -5.74 -9.33 -14.83
N TYR A 172 -5.36 -8.06 -14.98
CA TYR A 172 -4.53 -7.58 -16.08
C TYR A 172 -3.19 -8.32 -16.14
N LEU A 173 -2.50 -8.44 -15.01
CA LEU A 173 -1.21 -9.13 -14.91
C LEU A 173 -1.34 -10.65 -15.12
N SER A 174 -2.41 -11.27 -14.61
CA SER A 174 -2.70 -12.71 -14.80
C SER A 174 -2.88 -13.06 -16.29
N SER A 175 -3.65 -12.23 -17.01
CA SER A 175 -4.00 -12.48 -18.42
C SER A 175 -2.91 -12.06 -19.41
N GLY A 176 -2.24 -10.93 -19.17
CA GLY A 176 -1.30 -10.32 -20.12
C GLY A 176 0.18 -10.50 -19.77
N GLY A 177 0.50 -10.93 -18.56
CA GLY A 177 1.87 -10.91 -18.04
C GLY A 177 2.40 -9.50 -17.74
N GLY A 178 3.61 -9.45 -17.18
CA GLY A 178 4.26 -8.20 -16.76
C GLY A 178 5.64 -8.00 -17.40
N CYS A 179 5.95 -6.76 -17.77
CA CYS A 179 7.30 -6.29 -18.02
C CYS A 179 8.09 -6.32 -16.71
N LEU A 180 9.40 -6.48 -16.80
CA LEU A 180 10.27 -6.21 -15.66
C LEU A 180 10.48 -4.70 -15.51
N GLU A 181 10.71 -4.25 -14.29
CA GLU A 181 10.97 -2.83 -13.98
C GLU A 181 12.16 -2.29 -14.77
N GLN A 182 13.21 -3.09 -14.97
CA GLN A 182 14.37 -2.72 -15.80
C GLN A 182 14.03 -2.47 -17.28
N ASP A 183 12.98 -3.10 -17.81
CA ASP A 183 12.58 -3.00 -19.23
C ASP A 183 11.52 -1.91 -19.45
N TYR A 184 10.79 -1.53 -18.40
CA TYR A 184 9.80 -0.45 -18.43
C TYR A 184 9.80 0.31 -17.08
N PRO A 185 10.79 1.19 -16.85
CA PRO A 185 10.97 1.81 -15.53
C PRO A 185 9.84 2.75 -15.10
N TYR A 186 9.62 2.83 -13.79
CA TYR A 186 8.65 3.72 -13.17
C TYR A 186 9.05 5.20 -13.26
N THR A 187 8.33 5.95 -14.08
CA THR A 187 8.50 7.39 -14.30
C THR A 187 7.31 8.23 -13.83
N SER A 188 6.15 7.59 -13.64
CA SER A 188 4.93 8.23 -13.14
C SER A 188 5.08 8.80 -11.74
N GLY A 189 5.98 8.26 -10.90
CA GLY A 189 6.22 8.81 -9.57
C GLY A 189 6.86 10.20 -9.58
N SER A 190 7.70 10.51 -10.56
CA SER A 190 8.32 11.83 -10.68
C SER A 190 7.45 12.83 -11.46
N SER A 191 6.76 12.34 -12.49
CA SER A 191 5.95 13.18 -13.39
C SER A 191 4.53 13.43 -12.87
N GLY A 192 3.98 12.54 -12.05
CA GLY A 192 2.55 12.51 -11.70
C GLY A 192 1.64 12.16 -12.89
N GLN A 193 2.22 11.77 -14.03
CA GLN A 193 1.48 11.47 -15.27
C GLN A 193 1.45 9.96 -15.50
N SER A 194 0.31 9.44 -15.95
CA SER A 194 0.15 7.99 -16.23
C SER A 194 1.04 7.50 -17.36
N GLY A 195 1.49 8.39 -18.26
CA GLY A 195 2.21 8.04 -19.48
C GLY A 195 1.33 7.35 -20.52
N THR A 196 1.89 7.12 -21.71
CA THR A 196 1.21 6.39 -22.79
C THR A 196 1.62 4.92 -22.74
N CYS A 197 0.65 4.00 -22.85
CA CYS A 197 0.93 2.57 -22.92
C CYS A 197 1.89 2.25 -24.07
N GLN A 198 3.03 1.64 -23.75
CA GLN A 198 4.01 1.16 -24.73
C GLN A 198 4.06 -0.37 -24.75
N ASN A 199 4.30 -0.94 -25.93
CA ASN A 199 4.67 -2.34 -26.10
C ASN A 199 6.19 -2.47 -26.26
N SER A 200 6.95 -1.97 -25.28
CA SER A 200 8.41 -1.86 -25.34
C SER A 200 9.18 -3.04 -24.72
N CYS A 201 8.49 -3.98 -24.09
CA CYS A 201 9.11 -5.08 -23.34
C CYS A 201 8.60 -6.45 -23.82
N SER A 202 9.36 -7.50 -23.48
CA SER A 202 8.86 -8.88 -23.53
C SER A 202 8.20 -9.25 -22.21
N LYS A 203 6.87 -9.37 -22.20
CA LYS A 203 6.11 -9.66 -20.97
C LYS A 203 6.39 -11.07 -20.45
N LYS A 204 6.73 -11.18 -19.18
CA LYS A 204 6.83 -12.43 -18.43
C LYS A 204 5.41 -12.93 -18.12
N LYS A 205 5.11 -14.18 -18.50
CA LYS A 205 3.88 -14.85 -18.08
C LYS A 205 3.96 -15.14 -16.58
N LEU A 206 2.93 -14.78 -15.84
CA LEU A 206 2.88 -14.97 -14.39
C LEU A 206 2.23 -16.30 -14.01
N SER A 207 2.61 -16.84 -12.85
CA SER A 207 2.20 -18.17 -12.36
C SER A 207 1.29 -18.02 -11.15
N PHE A 208 0.07 -17.56 -11.41
CA PHE A 208 -1.02 -17.53 -10.45
C PHE A 208 -2.35 -17.51 -11.22
N GLY A 209 -3.42 -17.95 -10.57
CA GLY A 209 -4.76 -18.05 -11.12
C GLY A 209 -5.58 -16.78 -10.97
N ALA A 210 -6.90 -16.96 -10.99
CA ALA A 210 -7.86 -15.86 -10.87
C ALA A 210 -7.74 -15.12 -9.53
N THR A 211 -8.05 -13.82 -9.57
CA THR A 211 -8.19 -13.00 -8.36
C THR A 211 -9.44 -13.37 -7.60
N VAL A 212 -9.30 -13.50 -6.28
CA VAL A 212 -10.40 -13.74 -5.34
C VAL A 212 -10.41 -12.67 -4.26
N ARG A 213 -11.54 -12.56 -3.56
CA ARG A 213 -11.69 -11.70 -2.39
C ARG A 213 -12.04 -12.46 -1.13
N VAL A 214 -11.70 -11.89 0.02
CA VAL A 214 -12.22 -12.28 1.33
C VAL A 214 -12.44 -11.04 2.19
N SER A 215 -13.07 -11.23 3.35
CA SER A 215 -13.19 -10.21 4.38
C SER A 215 -13.21 -10.84 5.77
N GLY A 216 -12.89 -10.04 6.78
CA GLY A 216 -12.84 -10.47 8.18
C GLY A 216 -11.47 -10.98 8.61
N GLU A 217 -11.20 -10.87 9.91
CA GLU A 217 -9.88 -11.17 10.49
C GLU A 217 -9.46 -12.62 10.27
N ALA A 218 -10.37 -13.58 10.48
CA ALA A 218 -10.07 -14.98 10.30
C ALA A 218 -9.64 -15.29 8.85
N ALA A 219 -10.31 -14.70 7.87
CA ALA A 219 -9.99 -14.92 6.46
C ALA A 219 -8.69 -14.23 6.05
N LEU A 220 -8.41 -12.99 6.53
CA LEU A 220 -7.13 -12.33 6.29
C LEU A 220 -5.96 -13.16 6.85
N VAL A 221 -6.08 -13.61 8.10
CA VAL A 221 -5.04 -14.44 8.74
C VAL A 221 -4.86 -15.75 7.98
N THR A 222 -5.95 -16.42 7.57
CA THR A 222 -5.86 -17.65 6.76
C THR A 222 -5.18 -17.40 5.42
N ALA A 223 -5.50 -16.32 4.71
CA ALA A 223 -4.83 -15.98 3.45
C ALA A 223 -3.34 -15.68 3.65
N LEU A 224 -2.98 -14.97 4.73
CA LEU A 224 -1.59 -14.64 5.07
C LEU A 224 -0.74 -15.86 5.46
N ASN A 225 -1.35 -17.00 5.81
CA ASN A 225 -0.59 -18.26 5.97
C ASN A 225 -0.12 -18.84 4.64
N THR A 226 -0.68 -18.36 3.52
CA THR A 226 -0.40 -18.89 2.19
C THR A 226 0.42 -17.91 1.34
N GLN A 227 0.13 -16.61 1.43
CA GLN A 227 0.80 -15.57 0.63
C GLN A 227 0.54 -14.15 1.16
N PRO A 228 1.36 -13.16 0.77
CA PRO A 228 0.99 -11.74 0.86
C PRO A 228 -0.31 -11.44 0.08
N VAL A 229 -1.10 -10.49 0.58
CA VAL A 229 -2.40 -10.12 -0.02
C VAL A 229 -2.57 -8.61 -0.11
N SER A 230 -3.30 -8.14 -1.13
CA SER A 230 -3.71 -6.74 -1.23
C SER A 230 -4.85 -6.47 -0.26
N VAL A 231 -4.75 -5.40 0.52
CA VAL A 231 -5.79 -4.94 1.44
C VAL A 231 -6.12 -3.46 1.20
N LEU A 232 -7.39 -3.12 1.44
CA LEU A 232 -7.87 -1.74 1.40
C LEU A 232 -7.90 -1.17 2.81
N VAL A 233 -7.38 0.04 2.99
CA VAL A 233 -7.28 0.71 4.30
C VAL A 233 -7.70 2.17 4.22
N GLU A 234 -8.08 2.72 5.37
CA GLU A 234 -8.19 4.15 5.60
C GLU A 234 -6.78 4.72 5.86
N GLY A 235 -6.12 5.21 4.81
CA GLY A 235 -4.73 5.69 4.84
C GLY A 235 -4.55 7.18 4.57
N GLY A 236 -5.53 7.84 3.96
CA GLY A 236 -5.52 9.28 3.64
C GLY A 236 -5.80 10.19 4.84
N ASN A 237 -5.12 9.98 5.97
CA ASN A 237 -5.34 10.71 7.22
C ASN A 237 -4.05 11.05 7.98
N SER A 238 -4.17 11.90 9.00
CA SER A 238 -3.03 12.39 9.79
C SER A 238 -2.35 11.32 10.66
N VAL A 239 -3.03 10.22 10.98
CA VAL A 239 -2.43 9.07 11.70
C VAL A 239 -1.39 8.40 10.80
N TRP A 240 -1.74 8.13 9.54
CA TRP A 240 -0.82 7.54 8.56
C TRP A 240 0.24 8.54 8.08
N ARG A 241 -0.13 9.81 7.85
CA ARG A 241 0.83 10.85 7.42
C ARG A 241 2.05 10.92 8.32
N ASN A 242 1.81 10.87 9.63
CA ASN A 242 2.81 11.12 10.66
C ASN A 242 3.32 9.84 11.33
N TYR A 243 2.93 8.64 10.85
CA TYR A 243 3.33 7.38 11.47
C TYR A 243 4.84 7.16 11.37
N ARG A 244 5.46 6.84 12.51
CA ARG A 244 6.89 6.49 12.59
C ARG A 244 7.12 5.03 12.96
N GLY A 245 6.30 4.46 13.83
CA GLY A 245 6.51 3.12 14.36
C GLY A 245 5.50 2.71 15.41
N GLY A 246 5.56 1.47 15.85
CA GLY A 246 4.61 0.90 16.81
C GLY A 246 3.30 0.45 16.17
N VAL A 247 2.29 0.17 16.98
CA VAL A 247 1.01 -0.41 16.52
C VAL A 247 -0.08 0.64 16.57
N ILE A 248 -0.62 1.00 15.40
CA ILE A 248 -1.83 1.83 15.28
C ILE A 248 -3.02 0.98 15.72
N THR A 249 -3.82 1.52 16.63
CA THR A 249 -5.04 0.92 17.19
C THR A 249 -6.31 1.56 16.61
N GLN A 250 -6.23 2.81 16.16
CA GLN A 250 -7.37 3.59 15.69
C GLN A 250 -7.01 4.56 14.56
N CYS A 251 -7.88 4.59 13.55
CA CYS A 251 -7.95 5.64 12.52
C CYS A 251 -9.21 6.50 12.72
N PRO A 252 -9.34 7.67 12.03
CA PRO A 252 -10.51 8.56 12.17
C PRO A 252 -11.88 7.94 11.84
N GLY A 253 -11.93 6.79 11.16
CA GLY A 253 -13.17 6.04 10.88
C GLY A 253 -13.83 6.40 9.54
N ALA A 254 -13.07 6.97 8.61
CA ALA A 254 -13.51 7.20 7.24
C ALA A 254 -13.53 5.91 6.41
N ARG A 255 -14.03 6.02 5.16
CA ARG A 255 -13.96 4.94 4.18
C ARG A 255 -12.50 4.64 3.79
N SER A 256 -12.20 3.40 3.41
CA SER A 256 -10.89 3.08 2.82
C SER A 256 -10.68 3.86 1.53
N ASP A 257 -9.48 4.42 1.39
CA ASP A 257 -9.04 5.26 0.28
C ASP A 257 -7.68 4.82 -0.29
N HIS A 258 -6.99 3.90 0.40
CA HIS A 258 -5.63 3.48 0.08
C HIS A 258 -5.55 1.96 -0.10
N ALA A 259 -4.67 1.49 -0.99
CA ALA A 259 -4.36 0.08 -1.18
C ALA A 259 -2.91 -0.23 -0.79
N VAL A 260 -2.72 -1.30 -0.04
CA VAL A 260 -1.43 -1.72 0.52
C VAL A 260 -1.35 -3.24 0.58
N VAL A 261 -0.14 -3.78 0.77
CA VAL A 261 0.04 -5.24 0.85
C VAL A 261 0.17 -5.67 2.30
N ALA A 262 -0.73 -6.52 2.78
CA ALA A 262 -0.52 -7.23 4.03
C ALA A 262 0.52 -8.34 3.79
N VAL A 263 1.63 -8.28 4.52
CA VAL A 263 2.79 -9.17 4.34
C VAL A 263 3.03 -10.06 5.57
N GLY A 264 2.18 -9.98 6.58
CA GLY A 264 2.35 -10.79 7.78
C GLY A 264 1.44 -10.38 8.92
N TYR A 265 1.55 -11.13 10.01
CA TYR A 265 0.91 -10.85 11.28
C TYR A 265 1.69 -11.47 12.43
N ASP A 266 1.58 -10.87 13.61
CA ASP A 266 1.96 -11.46 14.90
C ASP A 266 0.73 -11.54 15.81
N SER A 267 0.87 -11.98 17.06
CA SER A 267 -0.26 -12.12 18.00
C SER A 267 -1.09 -10.84 18.21
N SER A 268 -0.52 -9.67 17.94
CA SER A 268 -1.08 -8.35 18.25
C SER A 268 -1.36 -7.47 17.03
N SER A 269 -0.66 -7.67 15.91
CA SER A 269 -0.66 -6.74 14.79
C SER A 269 -0.56 -7.41 13.41
N TYR A 270 -1.09 -6.75 12.39
CA TYR A 270 -0.81 -7.03 10.97
C TYR A 270 0.37 -6.17 10.52
N LYS A 271 1.31 -6.76 9.78
CA LYS A 271 2.41 -6.04 9.13
C LYS A 271 2.03 -5.69 7.70
N ILE A 272 2.02 -4.41 7.38
CA ILE A 272 1.51 -3.87 6.13
C ILE A 272 2.63 -3.13 5.39
N ARG A 273 2.91 -3.52 4.15
CA ARG A 273 3.85 -2.86 3.23
C ARG A 273 3.15 -1.69 2.53
N ASN A 274 3.65 -0.49 2.74
CA ASN A 274 3.19 0.71 2.05
C ASN A 274 4.03 0.98 0.78
N SER A 275 3.66 1.99 0.01
CA SER A 275 4.33 2.40 -1.23
C SER A 275 4.84 3.85 -1.19
N TRP A 276 5.19 4.36 -0.01
CA TRP A 276 5.70 5.73 0.19
C TRP A 276 7.23 5.77 0.43
N GLY A 277 7.92 4.73 -0.01
CA GLY A 277 9.36 4.56 0.18
C GLY A 277 9.76 4.10 1.58
N ALA A 278 10.98 3.58 1.69
CA ALA A 278 11.51 3.01 2.92
C ALA A 278 11.78 4.04 4.04
N SER A 279 11.75 5.35 3.74
CA SER A 279 11.92 6.39 4.76
C SER A 279 10.67 6.67 5.59
N TRP A 280 9.50 6.18 5.16
CA TRP A 280 8.23 6.36 5.87
C TRP A 280 7.99 5.18 6.83
N GLY A 281 7.45 5.45 8.03
CA GLY A 281 7.11 4.41 8.99
C GLY A 281 8.29 3.51 9.39
N GLU A 282 8.00 2.22 9.59
CA GLU A 282 8.98 1.20 9.97
C GLU A 282 9.66 0.66 8.71
N ALA A 283 10.58 1.43 8.13
CA ALA A 283 11.28 1.08 6.88
C ALA A 283 10.33 0.85 5.68
N GLY A 284 9.25 1.63 5.60
CA GLY A 284 8.21 1.53 4.57
C GLY A 284 6.99 0.68 4.97
N TYR A 285 6.97 0.17 6.21
CA TYR A 285 5.90 -0.65 6.74
C TYR A 285 5.13 0.08 7.85
N VAL A 286 3.92 -0.40 8.11
CA VAL A 286 3.07 0.00 9.24
C VAL A 286 2.47 -1.21 9.91
N ARG A 287 2.29 -1.13 11.23
CA ARG A 287 1.60 -2.16 12.00
C ARG A 287 0.22 -1.70 12.47
N LEU A 288 -0.79 -2.50 12.17
CA LEU A 288 -2.18 -2.26 12.54
C LEU A 288 -2.66 -3.31 13.54
N GLN A 289 -3.36 -2.90 14.59
CA GLN A 289 -3.84 -3.80 15.62
C GLN A 289 -4.76 -4.90 15.05
N ARG A 290 -4.58 -6.13 15.57
CA ARG A 290 -5.47 -7.27 15.37
C ARG A 290 -6.55 -7.31 16.46
N GLY A 291 -7.68 -7.95 16.19
CA GLY A 291 -8.77 -8.06 17.14
C GLY A 291 -9.57 -6.77 17.32
N GLY A 292 -9.52 -5.87 16.34
CA GLY A 292 -10.28 -4.61 16.37
C GLY A 292 -11.79 -4.80 16.13
N GLY A 293 -12.19 -5.96 15.61
CA GLY A 293 -13.58 -6.26 15.28
C GLY A 293 -14.10 -5.48 14.08
N GLY A 294 -15.34 -5.76 13.64
CA GLY A 294 -15.95 -5.06 12.51
C GLY A 294 -15.11 -5.14 11.23
N LYS A 295 -14.69 -3.97 10.72
CA LYS A 295 -13.83 -3.85 9.53
C LYS A 295 -12.32 -3.96 9.86
N GLY A 296 -11.95 -4.18 11.12
CA GLY A 296 -10.58 -4.15 11.61
C GLY A 296 -10.04 -2.73 11.73
N THR A 297 -8.88 -2.58 12.36
CA THR A 297 -8.21 -1.28 12.51
C THR A 297 -7.93 -0.68 11.13
N CYS A 298 -8.37 0.56 10.93
CA CYS A 298 -8.27 1.29 9.65
C CYS A 298 -8.88 0.53 8.46
N ASN A 299 -9.94 -0.26 8.70
CA ASN A 299 -10.67 -1.06 7.71
C ASN A 299 -9.89 -2.21 7.05
N VAL A 300 -8.73 -2.60 7.61
CA VAL A 300 -7.79 -3.54 6.97
C VAL A 300 -8.37 -4.91 6.59
N VAL A 301 -9.48 -5.33 7.20
CA VAL A 301 -10.13 -6.62 6.87
C VAL A 301 -11.40 -6.49 6.03
N GLU A 302 -11.78 -5.28 5.60
CA GLU A 302 -12.99 -5.07 4.79
C GLU A 302 -12.80 -5.52 3.34
N GLY A 303 -11.69 -5.12 2.72
CA GLY A 303 -11.40 -5.37 1.31
C GLY A 303 -10.08 -6.09 1.15
N VAL A 304 -10.08 -7.41 1.19
CA VAL A 304 -8.89 -8.24 0.96
C VAL A 304 -9.01 -8.94 -0.39
N SER A 305 -8.00 -8.83 -1.24
CA SER A 305 -7.95 -9.50 -2.54
C SER A 305 -6.56 -10.03 -2.87
N PHE A 306 -6.51 -11.19 -3.53
CA PHE A 306 -5.27 -11.85 -3.90
C PHE A 306 -5.51 -12.86 -5.03
N PRO A 307 -4.50 -13.18 -5.85
CA PRO A 307 -4.61 -14.24 -6.85
C PRO A 307 -4.43 -15.61 -6.19
N ILE A 308 -5.15 -16.63 -6.67
CA ILE A 308 -4.97 -18.01 -6.21
C ILE A 308 -3.62 -18.54 -6.70
N ILE A 309 -2.80 -19.11 -5.83
CA ILE A 309 -1.61 -19.88 -6.23
C ILE A 309 -1.90 -21.38 -6.22
N SER A 310 -1.34 -22.12 -7.18
CA SER A 310 -1.23 -23.58 -7.07
C SER A 310 -0.27 -23.88 -5.93
N ALA A 311 -0.60 -24.85 -5.07
CA ALA A 311 0.06 -25.17 -3.78
C ALA A 311 1.48 -24.57 -3.63
N PRO A 312 1.72 -23.66 -2.66
CA PRO A 312 2.99 -22.96 -2.54
C PRO A 312 4.14 -23.96 -2.47
N LYS A 313 5.18 -23.77 -3.29
CA LYS A 313 6.41 -24.54 -3.13
C LYS A 313 7.03 -24.11 -1.80
N PRO A 314 7.48 -25.04 -0.94
CA PRO A 314 8.11 -24.66 0.33
C PRO A 314 9.33 -23.78 0.03
N THR A 315 9.25 -22.51 0.41
CA THR A 315 10.38 -21.61 0.46
C THR A 315 11.25 -22.04 1.65
N VAL A 316 12.53 -22.27 1.39
CA VAL A 316 13.48 -22.79 2.38
C VAL A 316 13.77 -21.72 3.42
N SER A 317 12.90 -21.61 4.44
CA SER A 317 13.18 -21.02 5.78
C SER A 317 11.89 -20.79 6.59
N VAL A 318 10.94 -21.72 6.58
CA VAL A 318 9.94 -21.80 7.67
C VAL A 318 10.55 -22.70 8.74
N GLU A 319 11.30 -22.12 9.68
CA GLU A 319 11.48 -22.78 10.97
C GLU A 319 10.08 -22.90 11.60
N MET A 320 9.46 -24.05 11.38
CA MET A 320 8.37 -24.54 12.21
C MET A 320 8.93 -24.67 13.63
N LEU A 321 8.79 -23.62 14.43
CA LEU A 321 8.75 -23.78 15.88
C LEU A 321 7.39 -24.39 16.25
N LEU A 322 7.26 -25.68 15.94
CA LEU A 322 6.33 -26.57 16.63
C LEU A 322 7.01 -26.99 17.93
N HIS A 323 6.73 -26.28 19.01
CA HIS A 323 6.80 -26.77 20.39
C HIS A 323 5.56 -26.30 21.13
#